data_AF-D5BFD1-F1
#
_entry.id   AF-D5BFD1-F1
#
_cell.length_a   1.000
_cell.length_b   1.000
_cell.length_c   1.000
_cell.angle_alpha   90.00
_cell.angle_beta   90.00
_cell.angle_gamma   90.00
#
_symmetry.space_group_name_H-M   'P 1'
#
loop_
_entity.id
_entity.type
_entity.pdbx_description
1 polymer ?
#
loop_
_entity_poly.entity_id
_entity_poly.type
_entity_poly.pdbx_seq_one_letter_code
_entity_poly.pdbx_strand_id
1 'polypeptide(L)'
;MEPHWHCELCEHQDVNLKKGNICGLTRNKPSFTDTCNKIEFGEKRKRKIVETNAEFQKILKNKWWVYSYFFLFNIFAITLFYLDYLFLDYFKYFSVMTYVVPIIL
;
A
#
# COMPACT_ATOMS: atom_id res chain seq x y z
N MET A 1 10.15 -2.00 30.27
CA MET A 1 10.03 -2.13 28.80
C MET A 1 10.81 -0.97 28.20
N GLU A 2 12.00 -1.21 27.67
CA GLU A 2 12.87 -0.14 27.14
C GLU A 2 12.27 0.41 25.82
N PRO A 3 12.11 1.72 25.65
CA PRO A 3 11.57 2.30 24.42
C PRO A 3 12.59 2.21 23.28
N HIS A 4 12.51 1.12 22.50
CA HIS A 4 13.39 0.80 21.37
C HIS A 4 13.51 1.93 20.33
N TRP A 5 12.47 2.75 20.17
CA TRP A 5 12.41 3.83 19.18
C TRP A 5 13.40 4.99 19.47
N HIS A 6 13.79 5.21 20.73
CA HIS A 6 14.80 6.21 21.07
C HIS A 6 16.18 5.86 20.52
N CYS A 7 16.55 4.58 20.55
CA CYS A 7 17.81 4.11 20.02
C CYS A 7 17.89 4.30 18.51
N GLU A 8 16.79 4.06 17.79
CA GLU A 8 16.75 4.14 16.32
C GLU A 8 17.09 5.55 15.81
N LEU A 9 16.68 6.58 16.56
CA LEU A 9 16.88 7.99 16.25
C LEU A 9 18.24 8.53 16.72
N CYS A 10 19.02 7.74 17.48
CA CYS A 10 20.30 8.15 18.03
C CYS A 10 21.42 8.06 16.98
N GLU A 11 22.28 9.09 16.91
CA GLU A 11 23.45 9.14 16.03
C GLU A 11 24.49 8.06 16.37
N HIS A 12 24.65 7.79 17.66
CA HIS A 12 25.62 6.82 18.15
C HIS A 12 25.05 5.42 18.31
N GLN A 13 23.92 5.11 17.68
CA GLN A 13 23.42 3.74 17.64
C GLN A 13 24.33 2.88 16.77
N ASP A 14 24.74 1.74 17.31
CA ASP A 14 25.39 0.68 16.57
C ASP A 14 24.56 -0.62 16.70
N VAL A 15 24.45 -1.38 15.63
CA VAL A 15 23.55 -2.55 15.54
C VAL A 15 24.39 -3.80 15.37
N ASN A 16 24.33 -4.69 16.34
CA ASN A 16 25.05 -5.96 16.30
C ASN A 16 24.05 -7.13 16.29
N LEU A 17 24.16 -8.04 15.33
CA LEU A 17 23.25 -9.19 15.20
C LEU A 17 23.19 -10.07 16.46
N LYS A 18 24.27 -10.14 17.24
CA LYS A 18 24.35 -10.95 18.48
C LYS A 18 23.87 -10.21 19.72
N LYS A 19 24.02 -8.88 19.77
CA LYS A 19 23.76 -8.06 20.97
C LYS A 19 22.58 -7.08 20.82
N GLY A 20 22.00 -6.96 19.63
CA GLY A 20 20.97 -5.98 19.29
C GLY A 20 21.52 -4.57 19.18
N ASN A 21 20.70 -3.58 19.55
CA ASN A 21 21.09 -2.17 19.60
C ASN A 21 22.05 -1.93 20.77
N ILE A 22 23.26 -1.45 20.44
CA ILE A 22 24.27 -1.01 21.39
C ILE A 22 24.60 0.46 21.16
N CYS A 23 25.12 1.13 22.19
CA CYS A 23 25.65 2.48 22.04
C CYS A 23 27.09 2.39 21.52
N GLY A 24 27.40 3.03 20.38
CA GLY A 24 28.74 3.07 19.79
C GLY A 24 29.78 3.77 20.67
N LEU A 25 29.35 4.65 21.58
CA LEU A 25 30.24 5.34 22.53
C LEU A 25 30.69 4.41 23.66
N THR A 26 29.79 3.59 24.21
CA THR A 26 30.06 2.76 25.39
C THR A 26 30.22 1.27 25.08
N ARG A 27 29.87 0.85 23.85
CA ARG A 27 29.78 -0.55 23.37
C ARG A 27 28.87 -1.44 24.22
N ASN A 28 28.05 -0.84 25.07
CA ASN A 28 27.12 -1.51 25.97
C ASN A 28 25.69 -1.26 25.52
N LYS A 29 24.78 -2.10 26.01
CA LYS A 29 23.36 -1.91 25.79
C LYS A 29 22.94 -0.60 26.48
N PRO A 30 22.21 0.29 25.79
CA PRO A 30 21.76 1.55 26.39
C PRO A 30 20.84 1.26 27.58
N SER A 31 21.14 1.88 28.70
CA SER A 31 20.35 1.79 29.92
C SER A 31 19.56 3.08 30.08
N PHE A 32 18.23 2.96 30.19
CA PHE A 32 17.30 4.10 30.31
C PHE A 32 16.75 4.23 31.74
N THR A 33 17.59 3.95 32.75
CA THR A 33 17.19 4.03 34.16
C THR A 33 16.81 5.44 34.57
N ASP A 34 17.47 6.44 33.97
CA ASP A 34 17.26 7.85 34.24
C ASP A 34 16.62 8.54 33.03
N THR A 35 15.68 9.46 33.29
CA THR A 35 15.10 10.32 32.28
C THR A 35 16.00 11.53 32.03
N CYS A 36 16.46 11.71 30.79
CA CYS A 36 17.11 12.96 30.39
C CYS A 36 16.07 14.08 30.28
N ASN A 37 16.34 15.23 30.93
CA ASN A 37 15.50 16.44 30.81
C ASN A 37 15.44 16.98 29.37
N LYS A 38 16.47 16.73 28.55
CA LYS A 38 16.52 17.13 27.15
C LYS A 38 17.29 16.07 26.36
N ILE A 39 16.64 15.46 25.37
CA ILE A 39 17.31 14.55 24.44
C ILE A 39 17.52 15.32 23.14
N GLU A 40 18.79 15.58 22.81
CA GLU A 40 19.17 16.19 21.54
C GLU A 40 19.42 15.08 20.52
N PHE A 41 18.60 15.06 19.48
CA PHE A 41 18.74 14.11 18.39
C PHE A 41 19.35 14.85 17.20
N GLY A 42 20.37 14.26 16.60
CA GLY A 42 21.10 14.83 15.48
C GLY A 42 20.38 14.73 14.14
N GLU A 43 21.17 14.77 13.07
CA GLU A 43 20.75 14.69 11.67
C GLU A 43 20.01 13.39 11.33
N LYS A 44 20.32 12.27 11.97
CA LYS A 44 19.68 10.96 11.76
C LYS A 44 18.17 11.02 11.99
N ARG A 45 17.73 11.72 13.04
CA ARG A 45 16.31 11.99 13.27
C ARG A 45 15.70 12.78 12.11
N LYS A 46 16.35 13.88 11.71
CA LYS A 46 15.83 14.75 10.63
C LYS A 46 15.69 13.96 9.32
N ARG A 47 16.68 13.15 8.98
CA ARG A 47 16.63 12.27 7.81
C ARG A 47 15.47 11.28 7.90
N LYS A 48 15.29 10.61 9.03
CA LYS A 48 14.19 9.65 9.23
C LYS A 48 12.82 10.32 9.10
N ILE A 49 12.67 11.55 9.60
CA ILE A 49 11.42 12.32 9.44
C ILE A 49 11.15 12.62 7.96
N VAL A 50 12.17 13.08 7.22
CA VAL A 50 12.05 13.39 5.78
C VAL A 50 11.75 12.13 4.97
N GLU A 51 12.45 11.02 5.25
CA GLU A 51 12.27 9.73 4.59
C GLU A 51 10.85 9.20 4.80
N THR A 52 10.39 9.11 6.05
CA THR A 52 9.03 8.64 6.37
C THR A 52 7.97 9.52 5.72
N ASN A 53 8.16 10.85 5.71
CA ASN A 53 7.22 11.75 5.04
C ASN A 53 7.23 11.54 3.51
N ALA A 54 8.40 11.32 2.90
CA ALA A 54 8.51 11.05 1.47
C ALA A 54 7.83 9.73 1.08
N GLU A 55 8.01 8.67 1.87
CA GLU A 55 7.32 7.38 1.68
C GLU A 55 5.81 7.52 1.82
N PHE A 56 5.36 8.21 2.87
CA PHE A 56 3.95 8.47 3.09
C PHE A 56 3.31 9.24 1.91
N GLN A 57 3.98 10.28 1.41
CA GLN A 57 3.53 11.03 0.25
C GLN A 57 3.48 10.18 -1.03
N LYS A 58 4.45 9.27 -1.24
CA LYS A 58 4.42 8.32 -2.36
C LYS A 58 3.21 7.38 -2.26
N ILE A 59 2.93 6.83 -1.09
CA ILE A 59 1.79 5.93 -0.85
C ILE A 59 0.48 6.68 -1.11
N LEU A 60 0.34 7.92 -0.62
CA LEU A 60 -0.86 8.73 -0.84
C LEU A 60 -1.11 8.98 -2.33
N LYS A 61 -0.07 9.28 -3.11
CA LYS A 61 -0.20 9.45 -4.56
C LYS A 61 -0.60 8.16 -5.27
N ASN A 62 -0.05 7.03 -4.85
CA ASN A 62 -0.30 5.75 -5.51
C ASN A 62 -1.65 5.11 -5.10
N LYS A 63 -2.20 5.47 -3.94
CA LYS A 63 -3.47 4.96 -3.43
C LYS A 63 -4.60 5.16 -4.44
N TRP A 64 -4.71 6.34 -5.02
CA TRP A 64 -5.74 6.65 -6.02
C TRP A 64 -5.62 5.83 -7.30
N TRP A 65 -4.40 5.55 -7.75
CA TRP A 65 -4.17 4.72 -8.93
C TRP A 65 -4.62 3.27 -8.71
N VAL A 66 -4.31 2.70 -7.55
CA VAL A 66 -4.72 1.33 -7.20
C VAL A 66 -6.24 1.21 -7.11
N TYR A 67 -6.91 2.16 -6.44
CA TYR A 67 -8.38 2.16 -6.38
C TYR A 67 -9.01 2.35 -7.75
N SER A 68 -8.51 3.30 -8.56
CA SER A 68 -9.02 3.55 -9.90
C SER A 68 -8.95 2.31 -10.78
N TYR A 69 -7.78 1.64 -10.81
CA TYR A 69 -7.58 0.43 -11.60
C TYR A 69 -8.52 -0.69 -11.14
N PHE A 70 -8.65 -0.90 -9.83
CA PHE A 70 -9.57 -1.91 -9.29
C PHE A 70 -11.01 -1.69 -9.78
N PHE A 71 -11.54 -0.48 -9.67
CA PHE A 71 -12.92 -0.22 -10.09
C PHE A 71 -13.11 -0.22 -11.62
N LEU A 72 -12.16 0.34 -12.38
CA LEU A 72 -12.25 0.41 -13.84
C LEU A 72 -12.33 -0.99 -14.48
N PHE A 73 -11.47 -1.92 -14.06
CA PHE A 73 -11.48 -3.28 -14.62
C PHE A 73 -12.76 -4.05 -14.26
N ASN A 74 -13.27 -3.87 -13.04
CA ASN A 74 -14.52 -4.49 -12.63
C ASN A 74 -15.71 -3.97 -13.44
N ILE A 75 -15.81 -2.64 -13.62
CA ILE A 75 -16.87 -2.03 -14.44
C ILE A 75 -16.77 -2.52 -15.88
N PHE A 76 -15.57 -2.52 -16.46
CA PHE A 76 -15.35 -2.97 -17.83
C PHE A 76 -15.78 -4.43 -18.04
N ALA A 77 -15.44 -5.32 -17.11
CA ALA A 77 -15.87 -6.72 -17.16
C ALA A 77 -17.40 -6.85 -17.12
N ILE A 78 -18.07 -6.16 -16.19
CA ILE A 78 -19.54 -6.18 -16.09
C ILE A 78 -20.18 -5.66 -17.38
N THR A 79 -19.64 -4.58 -17.96
CA THR A 79 -20.14 -4.02 -19.21
C THR A 79 -20.02 -5.03 -20.36
N LEU A 80 -18.89 -5.73 -20.50
CA LEU A 80 -18.72 -6.75 -21.53
C LEU A 80 -19.75 -7.87 -21.39
N PHE A 81 -19.92 -8.43 -20.18
CA PHE A 81 -20.93 -9.46 -19.95
C PHE A 81 -22.36 -8.99 -20.27
N TYR A 82 -22.67 -7.72 -19.97
CA TYR A 82 -23.98 -7.16 -20.29
C TYR A 82 -24.20 -6.99 -21.80
N LEU A 83 -23.17 -6.55 -22.53
CA LEU A 83 -23.23 -6.44 -23.99
C LEU A 83 -23.39 -7.82 -24.65
N ASP A 84 -22.67 -8.83 -24.16
CA ASP A 84 -22.79 -10.21 -24.65
C ASP A 84 -24.20 -10.77 -24.45
N TYR A 85 -24.80 -10.50 -23.27
CA TYR A 85 -26.18 -10.90 -22.99
C TYR A 85 -27.18 -10.26 -23.98
N LEU A 86 -27.07 -8.94 -24.21
CA LEU A 86 -27.95 -8.24 -25.16
C LEU A 86 -27.75 -8.73 -26.60
N PHE A 87 -26.50 -8.99 -26.98
CA PHE A 87 -26.17 -9.48 -28.32
C PHE A 87 -26.79 -10.85 -28.60
N LEU A 88 -26.72 -11.77 -27.62
CA LEU A 88 -27.33 -13.09 -27.71
C LEU A 88 -28.86 -13.02 -27.75
N ASP A 89 -29.47 -12.13 -26.97
CA ASP A 89 -30.93 -11.94 -26.97
C ASP A 89 -31.42 -11.39 -28.33
N TYR A 90 -30.71 -10.41 -28.88
CA TYR A 90 -30.97 -9.88 -30.22
C TYR A 90 -30.83 -10.96 -31.31
N PHE A 91 -29.76 -11.77 -31.25
CA PHE A 91 -29.56 -12.86 -32.21
C PHE A 91 -30.64 -13.94 -32.10
N LYS A 92 -31.07 -14.27 -30.89
CA LYS A 92 -32.17 -15.22 -30.66
C LYS A 92 -33.47 -14.69 -31.27
N TYR A 93 -33.81 -13.42 -31.02
CA TYR A 93 -35.00 -12.79 -31.60
C TYR A 93 -34.95 -12.76 -33.14
N PHE A 94 -33.80 -12.40 -33.71
CA PHE A 94 -33.58 -12.42 -35.17
C PHE A 94 -33.71 -13.83 -35.74
N SER A 95 -33.10 -14.83 -35.09
CA SER A 95 -33.18 -16.23 -35.53
C SER A 95 -34.63 -16.74 -35.50
N VAL A 96 -35.40 -16.44 -34.43
CA VAL A 96 -36.81 -16.83 -34.32
C VAL A 96 -37.64 -16.18 -35.42
N MET A 97 -37.42 -14.89 -35.74
CA MET A 97 -38.10 -14.24 -36.86
C MET A 97 -37.78 -14.93 -38.20
N THR A 98 -36.53 -15.32 -38.45
CA THR A 98 -36.16 -16.03 -39.70
C THR A 98 -36.71 -17.46 -39.82
N TYR A 99 -37.00 -18.15 -38.72
CA TYR A 99 -37.60 -19.51 -38.75
C TYR A 99 -39.13 -19.51 -38.68
N VAL A 100 -39.76 -18.49 -38.07
CA VAL A 100 -41.23 -18.42 -37.94
C VAL A 100 -41.88 -17.86 -39.22
N VAL A 101 -41.23 -16.94 -39.94
CA VAL A 101 -41.72 -16.42 -41.23
C VAL A 101 -41.93 -17.51 -42.30
N PRO A 102 -41.03 -18.50 -42.49
CA PRO A 102 -41.26 -19.59 -43.44
C PRO A 102 -42.21 -20.70 -42.96
N ILE A 103 -42.69 -20.68 -41.70
CA ILE A 103 -43.68 -21.66 -41.18
C ILE A 103 -45.12 -21.17 -41.35
N ILE A 104 -45.33 -19.86 -41.49
CA ILE A 104 -46.66 -19.23 -41.60
C ILE A 104 -47.04 -18.92 -43.07
N LEU A 105 -46.13 -19.12 -44.04
CA LEU A 105 -46.38 -18.92 -45.47
C LEU A 105 -46.72 -20.22 -46.21
#